data_AF-A0A0M1IW61-F1
#
_entry.id   AF-A0A0M1IW61-F1
#
_cell.length_a   1.000
_cell.length_b   1.000
_cell.length_c   1.000
_cell.angle_alpha   90.00
_cell.angle_beta   90.00
_cell.angle_gamma   90.00
#
_symmetry.space_group_name_H-M   'P 1'
#
loop_
_entity.id
_entity.type
_entity.pdbx_description
1 polymer ?
#
loop_
_entity_poly.entity_id
_entity_poly.type
_entity_poly.pdbx_seq_one_letter_code
_entity_poly.pdbx_strand_id
1 'polypeptide(L)'
;MIALILGTSEGREILSLLNKFTDDILISTATTYGGEILKDYKYKKLNTKPLNKDDFHNMLKEDKVNILIDASHPYALEVTKNAREVSKDLGIKYIRYERPSSAAEFKGNEKVVFLEEYKDLKDALKNIKGNVLNTSGSRNMGKILDLELENRIIHRVLPSVKVLEECFNLGVKVEDIMAIKGPISKELNKAFIKDYDAKALILKDSGPQGGTREKILACLECDIYSLVITRKKINYEREFHDIEELVDYIKSMIN
;
A
#
# COMPACT_ATOMS: atom_id res chain seq x y z
N MET A 1 -11.00 -16.43 18.68
CA MET A 1 -11.13 -15.98 17.29
C MET A 1 -10.02 -15.03 16.91
N ILE A 2 -9.42 -15.23 15.74
CA ILE A 2 -8.43 -14.33 15.13
C ILE A 2 -9.16 -13.34 14.23
N ALA A 3 -8.77 -12.08 14.23
CA ALA A 3 -9.14 -11.14 13.18
C ALA A 3 -7.94 -10.83 12.29
N LEU A 4 -8.16 -10.73 10.97
CA LEU A 4 -7.15 -10.40 9.98
C LEU A 4 -7.62 -9.21 9.14
N ILE A 5 -6.91 -8.08 9.23
CA ILE A 5 -7.09 -6.94 8.32
C ILE A 5 -6.33 -7.26 7.03
N LEU A 6 -7.05 -7.44 5.94
CA LEU A 6 -6.51 -7.86 4.66
C LEU A 6 -6.65 -6.72 3.63
N GLY A 7 -5.51 -6.14 3.25
CA GLY A 7 -5.45 -5.07 2.25
C GLY A 7 -4.35 -5.27 1.20
N THR A 8 -3.70 -6.42 1.21
CA THR A 8 -2.49 -6.72 0.45
C THR A 8 -2.50 -8.18 -0.03
N SER A 9 -1.61 -8.54 -0.94
CA SER A 9 -1.43 -9.92 -1.41
C SER A 9 -0.91 -10.80 -0.30
N GLU A 10 0.00 -10.27 0.51
CA GLU A 10 0.61 -10.92 1.67
C GLU A 10 -0.46 -11.33 2.69
N GLY A 11 -1.49 -10.49 2.89
CA GLY A 11 -2.63 -10.87 3.72
C GLY A 11 -3.37 -12.13 3.24
N ARG A 12 -3.38 -12.42 1.94
CA ARG A 12 -3.97 -13.66 1.40
C ARG A 12 -3.09 -14.87 1.67
N GLU A 13 -1.78 -14.71 1.56
CA GLU A 13 -0.81 -15.75 1.88
C GLU A 13 -0.85 -16.10 3.37
N ILE A 14 -0.89 -15.09 4.24
CA ILE A 14 -1.12 -15.26 5.68
C ILE A 14 -2.41 -16.07 5.91
N LEU A 15 -3.53 -15.68 5.29
CA LEU A 15 -4.80 -16.41 5.44
C LEU A 15 -4.69 -17.87 4.98
N SER A 16 -4.04 -18.12 3.83
CA SER A 16 -3.82 -19.48 3.31
C SER A 16 -3.09 -20.36 4.32
N LEU A 17 -2.05 -19.83 4.96
CA LEU A 17 -1.25 -20.55 5.93
C LEU A 17 -2.00 -20.75 7.26
N LEU A 18 -2.76 -19.75 7.72
CA LEU A 18 -3.63 -19.89 8.90
C LEU A 18 -4.70 -20.98 8.68
N ASN A 19 -5.27 -21.08 7.48
CA ASN A 19 -6.25 -22.11 7.10
C ASN A 19 -5.71 -23.55 7.17
N LYS A 20 -4.40 -23.74 7.32
CA LYS A 20 -3.81 -25.07 7.59
C LYS A 20 -4.12 -25.58 9.00
N PHE A 21 -4.49 -24.70 9.94
CA PHE A 21 -4.73 -25.09 11.34
C PHE A 21 -5.92 -24.39 12.00
N THR A 22 -6.55 -23.39 11.38
CA THR A 22 -7.78 -22.76 11.90
C THR A 22 -8.61 -22.07 10.82
N ASP A 23 -9.93 -22.09 10.98
CA ASP A 23 -10.91 -21.31 10.21
C ASP A 23 -11.73 -20.34 11.09
N ASP A 24 -11.44 -20.28 12.41
CA ASP A 24 -12.03 -19.34 13.37
C ASP A 24 -11.42 -17.93 13.20
N ILE A 25 -11.57 -17.40 11.98
CA ILE A 25 -10.97 -16.18 11.47
C ILE A 25 -12.06 -15.22 11.02
N LEU A 26 -11.97 -13.98 11.49
CA LEU A 26 -12.71 -12.83 11.01
C LEU A 26 -11.82 -12.09 10.01
N ILE A 27 -12.26 -11.93 8.78
CA ILE A 27 -11.54 -11.15 7.79
C ILE A 27 -12.19 -9.78 7.64
N SER A 28 -11.37 -8.72 7.62
CA SER A 28 -11.83 -7.37 7.29
C SER A 28 -11.07 -6.83 6.09
N THR A 29 -11.80 -6.52 5.02
CA THR A 29 -11.31 -5.85 3.81
C THR A 29 -12.08 -4.56 3.59
N ALA A 30 -11.46 -3.56 2.95
CA ALA A 30 -12.09 -2.27 2.70
C ALA A 30 -13.01 -2.24 1.46
N THR A 31 -13.11 -3.33 0.69
CA THR A 31 -13.82 -3.34 -0.61
C THR A 31 -14.45 -4.70 -0.92
N THR A 32 -15.58 -4.69 -1.62
CA THR A 32 -16.25 -5.89 -2.15
C THR A 32 -15.32 -6.74 -3.02
N TYR A 33 -14.56 -6.12 -3.93
CA TYR A 33 -13.58 -6.82 -4.78
C TYR A 33 -12.54 -7.60 -3.96
N GLY A 34 -12.07 -7.01 -2.85
CA GLY A 34 -11.17 -7.69 -1.91
C GLY A 34 -11.79 -8.97 -1.36
N GLY A 35 -13.09 -8.96 -1.02
CA GLY A 35 -13.82 -10.14 -0.58
C GLY A 35 -14.04 -11.18 -1.68
N GLU A 36 -14.25 -10.76 -2.93
CA GLU A 36 -14.44 -11.70 -4.04
C GLU A 36 -13.22 -12.58 -4.31
N ILE A 37 -12.02 -12.05 -4.08
CA ILE A 37 -10.76 -12.79 -4.22
C ILE A 37 -10.62 -13.88 -3.14
N LEU A 38 -11.40 -13.80 -2.06
CA LEU A 38 -11.29 -14.69 -0.91
C LEU A 38 -12.28 -15.86 -0.94
N LYS A 39 -13.11 -15.99 -1.97
CA LYS A 39 -14.18 -17.01 -2.06
C LYS A 39 -13.71 -18.45 -1.81
N ASP A 40 -12.47 -18.77 -2.19
CA ASP A 40 -11.90 -20.11 -2.06
C ASP A 40 -11.14 -20.34 -0.73
N TYR A 41 -11.12 -19.35 0.16
CA TYR A 41 -10.47 -19.41 1.48
C TYR A 41 -11.48 -19.77 2.58
N LYS A 42 -10.97 -20.31 3.70
CA LYS A 42 -11.79 -20.66 4.85
C LYS A 42 -11.78 -19.53 5.88
N TYR A 43 -12.97 -19.09 6.28
CA TYR A 43 -13.13 -18.10 7.33
C TYR A 43 -14.54 -18.18 7.91
N LYS A 44 -14.68 -17.76 9.16
CA LYS A 44 -15.95 -17.77 9.88
C LYS A 44 -16.78 -16.51 9.60
N LYS A 45 -16.13 -15.36 9.39
CA LYS A 45 -16.80 -14.09 9.12
C LYS A 45 -15.98 -13.23 8.16
N LEU A 46 -16.66 -12.50 7.28
CA LEU A 46 -16.04 -11.58 6.33
C LEU A 46 -16.75 -10.23 6.36
N ASN A 47 -15.98 -9.17 6.56
CA ASN A 47 -16.36 -7.80 6.32
C ASN A 47 -15.70 -7.28 5.02
N THR A 48 -16.49 -6.66 4.15
CA THR A 48 -16.04 -6.07 2.87
C THR A 48 -16.29 -4.57 2.77
N LYS A 49 -16.67 -3.94 3.88
CA LYS A 49 -16.96 -2.50 3.97
C LYS A 49 -15.85 -1.79 4.74
N PRO A 50 -15.52 -0.54 4.38
CA PRO A 50 -14.73 0.31 5.26
C PRO A 50 -15.43 0.44 6.62
N LEU A 51 -14.68 0.29 7.71
CA LEU A 51 -15.18 0.47 9.07
C LEU A 51 -14.54 1.71 9.66
N ASN A 52 -15.34 2.53 10.35
CA ASN A 52 -14.80 3.55 11.24
C ASN A 52 -14.27 2.88 12.53
N LYS A 53 -13.71 3.67 13.46
CA LYS A 53 -13.13 3.15 14.70
C LYS A 53 -14.17 2.43 15.57
N ASP A 54 -15.37 2.98 15.70
CA ASP A 54 -16.43 2.44 16.57
C ASP A 54 -17.03 1.16 16.00
N ASP A 55 -17.29 1.12 14.68
CA ASP A 55 -17.75 -0.08 13.99
C ASP A 55 -16.71 -1.21 14.10
N PHE A 56 -15.43 -0.87 13.95
CA PHE A 56 -14.34 -1.83 14.09
C PHE A 56 -14.24 -2.36 15.52
N HIS A 57 -14.35 -1.49 16.52
CA HIS A 57 -14.40 -1.87 17.93
C HIS A 57 -15.55 -2.81 18.26
N ASN A 58 -16.78 -2.47 17.85
CA ASN A 58 -17.95 -3.28 18.12
C ASN A 58 -17.85 -4.66 17.46
N MET A 59 -17.40 -4.71 16.21
CA MET A 59 -17.19 -5.97 15.51
C MET A 59 -16.20 -6.88 16.24
N LEU A 60 -15.02 -6.37 16.62
CA LEU A 60 -14.03 -7.18 17.34
C LEU A 60 -14.54 -7.67 18.70
N LYS A 61 -15.34 -6.85 19.40
CA LYS A 61 -15.95 -7.19 20.69
C LYS A 61 -17.03 -8.26 20.56
N GLU A 62 -17.96 -8.10 19.63
CA GLU A 62 -19.08 -9.03 19.39
C GLU A 62 -18.58 -10.42 18.99
N ASP A 63 -17.56 -10.47 18.13
CA ASP A 63 -16.96 -11.71 17.64
C ASP A 63 -15.93 -12.31 18.62
N LYS A 64 -15.74 -11.69 19.80
CA LYS A 64 -14.82 -12.15 20.86
C LYS A 64 -13.41 -12.41 20.31
N VAL A 65 -12.91 -11.46 19.53
CA VAL A 65 -11.57 -11.51 18.95
C VAL A 65 -10.55 -11.40 20.09
N ASN A 66 -9.50 -12.23 20.05
CA ASN A 66 -8.41 -12.22 21.04
C ASN A 66 -7.04 -11.89 20.41
N ILE A 67 -6.91 -12.06 19.10
CA ILE A 67 -5.72 -11.73 18.32
C ILE A 67 -6.15 -10.93 17.08
N LEU A 68 -5.52 -9.78 16.85
CA LEU A 68 -5.70 -8.98 15.64
C LEU A 68 -4.39 -8.95 14.85
N ILE A 69 -4.42 -9.52 13.65
CA ILE A 69 -3.34 -9.45 12.67
C ILE A 69 -3.62 -8.30 11.71
N ASP A 70 -2.77 -7.28 11.72
CA ASP A 70 -2.82 -6.15 10.80
C ASP A 70 -1.88 -6.37 9.61
N ALA A 71 -2.42 -6.89 8.50
CA ALA A 71 -1.73 -7.01 7.21
C ALA A 71 -2.18 -5.93 6.20
N SER A 72 -2.64 -4.77 6.70
CA SER A 72 -2.97 -3.62 5.86
C SER A 72 -1.73 -3.03 5.17
N HIS A 73 -1.95 -2.32 4.06
CA HIS A 73 -0.86 -1.69 3.30
C HIS A 73 -0.02 -0.76 4.19
N PRO A 74 1.33 -0.70 4.06
CA PRO A 74 2.19 0.17 4.88
C PRO A 74 1.91 1.69 4.85
N TYR A 75 0.99 2.13 4.00
CA TYR A 75 0.57 3.54 3.89
C TYR A 75 -0.88 3.74 4.37
N ALA A 76 -1.52 2.70 4.92
CA ALA A 76 -2.88 2.74 5.48
C ALA A 76 -2.86 3.20 6.95
N LEU A 77 -2.25 4.37 7.20
CA LEU A 77 -1.95 4.86 8.54
C LEU A 77 -3.17 4.95 9.47
N GLU A 78 -4.31 5.40 8.96
CA GLU A 78 -5.56 5.50 9.73
C GLU A 78 -6.09 4.14 10.18
N VAL A 79 -6.03 3.13 9.30
CA VAL A 79 -6.48 1.76 9.63
C VAL A 79 -5.59 1.17 10.70
N THR A 80 -4.27 1.28 10.54
CA THR A 80 -3.29 0.82 11.53
C THR A 80 -3.45 1.54 12.86
N LYS A 81 -3.68 2.86 12.86
CA LYS A 81 -3.92 3.65 14.08
C LYS A 81 -5.16 3.15 14.81
N ASN A 82 -6.28 3.04 14.12
CA ASN A 82 -7.53 2.55 14.71
C ASN A 82 -7.38 1.12 15.23
N ALA A 83 -6.71 0.25 14.48
CA ALA A 83 -6.48 -1.13 14.88
C ALA A 83 -5.71 -1.24 16.18
N ARG A 84 -4.67 -0.41 16.38
CA ARG A 84 -3.89 -0.37 17.61
C ARG A 84 -4.69 0.16 18.79
N GLU A 85 -5.39 1.28 18.61
CA GLU A 85 -6.19 1.89 19.67
C GLU A 85 -7.30 0.94 20.14
N VAL A 86 -8.07 0.37 19.20
CA VAL A 86 -9.14 -0.58 19.51
C VAL A 86 -8.59 -1.85 20.16
N SER A 87 -7.44 -2.37 19.68
CA SER A 87 -6.85 -3.56 20.30
C SER A 87 -6.43 -3.31 21.74
N LYS A 88 -5.87 -2.13 22.02
CA LYS A 88 -5.51 -1.72 23.37
C LYS A 88 -6.75 -1.59 24.25
N ASP A 89 -7.81 -0.95 23.77
CA ASP A 89 -9.05 -0.73 24.50
C ASP A 89 -9.76 -2.06 24.86
N LEU A 90 -9.70 -3.04 23.97
CA LEU A 90 -10.31 -4.37 24.14
C LEU A 90 -9.39 -5.41 24.79
N GLY A 91 -8.12 -5.08 25.05
CA GLY A 91 -7.12 -6.05 25.53
C GLY A 91 -6.78 -7.16 24.52
N ILE A 92 -6.93 -6.89 23.23
CA ILE A 92 -6.63 -7.81 22.13
C ILE A 92 -5.13 -7.75 21.81
N LYS A 93 -4.53 -8.92 21.54
CA LYS A 93 -3.14 -8.99 21.09
C LYS A 93 -3.03 -8.47 19.65
N TYR A 94 -2.43 -7.30 19.48
CA TYR A 94 -2.18 -6.69 18.18
C TYR A 94 -0.84 -7.17 17.60
N ILE A 95 -0.86 -7.69 16.37
CA ILE A 95 0.31 -8.18 15.66
C ILE A 95 0.35 -7.51 14.28
N ARG A 96 1.45 -6.82 14.00
CA ARG A 96 1.66 -6.18 12.70
C ARG A 96 2.41 -7.10 11.76
N TYR A 97 1.90 -7.31 10.56
CA TYR A 97 2.73 -7.73 9.44
C TYR A 97 3.14 -6.50 8.63
N GLU A 98 4.44 -6.26 8.52
CA GLU A 98 4.97 -5.21 7.66
C GLU A 98 5.99 -5.80 6.69
N ARG A 99 5.60 -5.92 5.42
CA ARG A 99 6.50 -6.39 4.37
C ARG A 99 7.80 -5.57 4.29
N PRO A 100 8.94 -6.17 3.92
CA PRO A 100 10.20 -5.45 3.74
C PRO A 100 10.14 -4.29 2.73
N SER A 101 11.08 -3.37 2.88
CA SER A 101 11.31 -2.27 1.93
C SER A 101 12.04 -2.78 0.71
N SER A 102 11.46 -2.59 -0.48
CA SER A 102 12.17 -2.90 -1.74
C SER A 102 13.04 -1.75 -2.22
N ALA A 103 12.82 -0.55 -1.71
CA ALA A 103 13.65 0.60 -2.09
C ALA A 103 14.95 0.65 -1.27
N ALA A 104 15.02 0.01 -0.10
CA ALA A 104 16.17 0.07 0.80
C ALA A 104 17.49 -0.38 0.15
N GLU A 105 17.45 -1.34 -0.79
CA GLU A 105 18.64 -1.81 -1.51
C GLU A 105 19.30 -0.73 -2.39
N PHE A 106 18.56 0.31 -2.76
CA PHE A 106 19.03 1.40 -3.61
C PHE A 106 19.53 2.63 -2.84
N LYS A 107 19.61 2.56 -1.50
CA LYS A 107 20.17 3.64 -0.70
C LYS A 107 21.61 3.94 -1.12
N GLY A 108 21.90 5.22 -1.30
CA GLY A 108 23.22 5.71 -1.75
C GLY A 108 23.34 5.90 -3.26
N ASN A 109 22.35 5.50 -4.06
CA ASN A 109 22.31 5.85 -5.48
C ASN A 109 21.80 7.30 -5.67
N GLU A 110 22.55 8.14 -6.37
CA GLU A 110 22.24 9.57 -6.57
C GLU A 110 20.94 9.83 -7.34
N LYS A 111 20.49 8.89 -8.17
CA LYS A 111 19.24 8.98 -8.94
C LYS A 111 18.03 8.43 -8.15
N VAL A 112 18.23 7.91 -6.94
CA VAL A 112 17.16 7.41 -6.07
C VAL A 112 17.03 8.31 -4.85
N VAL A 113 16.08 9.23 -4.92
CA VAL A 113 15.83 10.23 -3.88
C VAL A 113 14.72 9.73 -2.97
N PHE A 114 15.01 9.63 -1.67
CA PHE A 114 14.05 9.25 -0.65
C PHE A 114 13.45 10.50 -0.01
N LEU A 115 12.12 10.59 0.00
CA LEU A 115 11.36 11.73 0.53
C LEU A 115 10.48 11.26 1.68
N GLU A 116 10.31 12.07 2.72
CA GLU A 116 9.44 11.72 3.85
C GLU A 116 7.98 12.08 3.56
N GLU A 117 7.77 13.21 2.89
CA GLU A 117 6.47 13.76 2.61
C GLU A 117 6.32 14.17 1.14
N TYR A 118 5.07 14.27 0.68
CA TYR A 118 4.78 14.74 -0.67
C TYR A 118 5.21 16.19 -0.89
N LYS A 119 5.21 17.03 0.17
CA LYS A 119 5.65 18.43 0.07
C LYS A 119 7.11 18.56 -0.37
N ASP A 120 7.94 17.58 -0.03
CA ASP A 120 9.37 17.55 -0.35
C ASP A 120 9.62 17.36 -1.86
N LEU A 121 8.58 16.98 -2.63
CA LEU A 121 8.66 16.91 -4.10
C LEU A 121 9.02 18.25 -4.72
N LYS A 122 8.59 19.37 -4.12
CA LYS A 122 8.84 20.72 -4.66
C LYS A 122 10.34 21.02 -4.72
N ASP A 123 11.06 20.70 -3.65
CA ASP A 123 12.50 20.88 -3.60
C ASP A 123 13.23 19.83 -4.45
N ALA A 124 12.78 18.58 -4.43
CA ALA A 124 13.39 17.49 -5.20
C ALA A 124 13.29 17.71 -6.72
N LEU A 125 12.20 18.31 -7.20
CA LEU A 125 11.95 18.58 -8.62
C LEU A 125 12.43 19.96 -9.09
N LYS A 126 12.87 20.84 -8.18
CA LYS A 126 13.25 22.23 -8.49
C LYS A 126 14.22 22.38 -9.67
N ASN A 127 15.16 21.45 -9.81
CA ASN A 127 16.17 21.46 -10.87
C ASN A 127 15.94 20.40 -11.97
N ILE A 128 14.82 19.67 -11.91
CA ILE A 128 14.47 18.63 -12.87
C ILE A 128 13.41 19.19 -13.82
N LYS A 129 13.82 19.59 -15.02
CA LYS A 129 12.90 20.09 -16.05
C LYS A 129 12.34 18.93 -16.88
N GLY A 130 11.04 18.96 -17.16
CA GLY A 130 10.37 17.97 -18.03
C GLY A 130 9.24 17.23 -17.35
N ASN A 131 8.79 16.14 -17.97
CA ASN A 131 7.61 15.40 -17.52
C ASN A 131 7.93 14.50 -16.32
N VAL A 132 6.94 14.28 -15.45
CA VAL A 132 7.08 13.42 -14.27
C VAL A 132 5.95 12.39 -14.25
N LEU A 133 6.31 11.12 -14.07
CA LEU A 133 5.32 10.06 -13.91
C LEU A 133 4.95 9.89 -12.43
N ASN A 134 3.70 10.14 -12.06
CA ASN A 134 3.19 9.79 -10.75
C ASN A 134 2.62 8.36 -10.74
N THR A 135 3.32 7.47 -10.06
CA THR A 135 2.91 6.06 -9.88
C THR A 135 2.48 5.73 -8.44
N SER A 136 2.25 6.75 -7.61
CA SER A 136 1.88 6.61 -6.20
C SER A 136 0.37 6.43 -5.95
N GLY A 137 -0.43 6.39 -7.03
CA GLY A 137 -1.89 6.20 -7.04
C GLY A 137 -2.70 7.51 -6.88
N SER A 138 -4.03 7.41 -6.94
CA SER A 138 -4.92 8.59 -6.91
C SER A 138 -5.05 9.25 -5.53
N ARG A 139 -4.92 8.49 -4.43
CA ARG A 139 -5.20 8.99 -3.06
C ARG A 139 -4.43 10.25 -2.63
N ASN A 140 -3.23 10.47 -3.15
CA ASN A 140 -2.41 11.65 -2.83
C ASN A 140 -2.22 12.55 -4.06
N MET A 141 -3.04 12.38 -5.09
CA MET A 141 -2.97 13.16 -6.32
C MET A 141 -3.25 14.64 -6.05
N GLY A 142 -4.31 14.94 -5.29
CA GLY A 142 -4.60 16.32 -4.86
C GLY A 142 -3.39 16.98 -4.19
N LYS A 143 -2.74 16.28 -3.24
CA LYS A 143 -1.53 16.78 -2.57
C LYS A 143 -0.36 17.08 -3.51
N ILE A 144 -0.26 16.40 -4.66
CA ILE A 144 0.77 16.67 -5.66
C ILE A 144 0.37 17.88 -6.49
N LEU A 145 -0.90 17.96 -6.90
CA LEU A 145 -1.43 19.08 -7.68
C LEU A 145 -1.35 20.40 -6.89
N ASP A 146 -1.64 20.37 -5.59
CA ASP A 146 -1.56 21.52 -4.68
C ASP A 146 -0.14 22.11 -4.53
N LEU A 147 0.91 21.39 -4.96
CA LEU A 147 2.29 21.90 -4.90
C LEU A 147 2.61 22.89 -6.03
N GLU A 148 1.75 22.93 -7.06
CA GLU A 148 1.90 23.77 -8.25
C GLU A 148 3.29 23.61 -8.88
N LEU A 149 3.67 22.35 -9.14
CA LEU A 149 4.95 22.01 -9.75
C LEU A 149 4.99 22.55 -11.19
N GLU A 150 6.16 23.07 -11.62
CA GLU A 150 6.37 23.50 -13.01
C GLU A 150 6.32 22.32 -14.00
N ASN A 151 6.56 21.11 -13.50
CA ASN A 151 6.54 19.88 -14.28
C ASN A 151 5.12 19.49 -14.69
N ARG A 152 4.96 19.02 -15.94
CA ARG A 152 3.78 18.25 -16.33
C ARG A 152 3.79 16.90 -15.64
N ILE A 153 2.73 16.59 -14.89
CA ILE A 153 2.60 15.34 -14.14
C ILE A 153 1.62 14.41 -14.83
N ILE A 154 2.06 13.19 -15.16
CA ILE A 154 1.23 12.13 -15.72
C ILE A 154 0.88 11.14 -14.62
N HIS A 155 -0.41 10.99 -14.33
CA HIS A 155 -0.95 10.24 -13.22
C HIS A 155 -1.33 8.83 -13.64
N ARG A 156 -0.60 7.84 -13.11
CA ARG A 156 -0.96 6.43 -13.25
C ARG A 156 -1.93 6.01 -12.17
N VAL A 157 -3.14 5.67 -12.60
CA VAL A 157 -4.29 5.39 -11.72
C VAL A 157 -4.96 4.06 -12.06
N LEU A 158 -5.76 3.53 -11.13
CA LEU A 158 -6.56 2.34 -11.40
C LEU A 158 -7.67 2.66 -12.42
N PRO A 159 -7.98 1.75 -13.35
CA PRO A 159 -9.02 1.96 -14.36
C PRO A 159 -10.42 1.71 -13.76
N SER A 160 -10.81 2.51 -12.78
CA SER A 160 -12.16 2.47 -12.19
C SER A 160 -12.88 3.81 -12.38
N VAL A 161 -14.20 3.74 -12.57
CA VAL A 161 -15.06 4.92 -12.79
C VAL A 161 -14.82 5.96 -11.69
N LYS A 162 -14.92 5.54 -10.43
CA LYS A 162 -14.69 6.42 -9.26
C LYS A 162 -13.34 7.14 -9.29
N VAL A 163 -12.27 6.44 -9.69
CA VAL A 163 -10.92 7.03 -9.72
C VAL A 163 -10.76 7.99 -10.90
N LEU A 164 -11.37 7.70 -12.04
CA LEU A 164 -11.36 8.61 -13.19
C LEU A 164 -12.19 9.88 -12.90
N GLU A 165 -13.34 9.75 -12.26
CA GLU A 165 -14.14 10.89 -11.77
C GLU A 165 -13.33 11.77 -10.81
N GLU A 166 -12.60 11.15 -9.87
CA GLU A 166 -11.68 11.86 -8.97
C GLU A 166 -10.60 12.63 -9.74
N CYS A 167 -10.04 12.05 -10.81
CA CYS A 167 -9.08 12.74 -11.67
C CYS A 167 -9.67 14.00 -12.33
N PHE A 168 -10.87 13.87 -12.92
CA PHE A 168 -11.51 14.99 -13.61
C PHE A 168 -11.97 16.10 -12.65
N ASN A 169 -12.46 15.74 -11.47
CA ASN A 169 -12.84 16.71 -10.43
C ASN A 169 -11.64 17.51 -9.92
N LEU A 170 -10.44 16.92 -9.94
CA LEU A 170 -9.19 17.58 -9.60
C LEU A 170 -8.56 18.35 -10.79
N GLY A 171 -9.24 18.40 -11.95
CA GLY A 171 -8.79 19.14 -13.12
C GLY A 171 -7.68 18.45 -13.92
N VAL A 172 -7.43 17.16 -13.68
CA VAL A 172 -6.42 16.39 -14.44
C VAL A 172 -6.90 16.19 -15.88
N LYS A 173 -6.07 16.56 -16.86
CA LYS A 173 -6.39 16.41 -18.28
C LYS A 173 -6.35 14.94 -18.70
N VAL A 174 -7.16 14.55 -19.68
CA VAL A 174 -7.21 13.18 -20.21
C VAL A 174 -5.83 12.70 -20.68
N GLU A 175 -5.05 13.56 -21.34
CA GLU A 175 -3.68 13.28 -21.81
C GLU A 175 -2.66 13.03 -20.68
N ASP A 176 -3.00 13.41 -19.44
CA ASP A 176 -2.18 13.25 -18.24
C ASP A 176 -2.63 12.06 -17.39
N ILE A 177 -3.55 11.22 -17.88
CA ILE A 177 -4.06 10.04 -17.17
C ILE A 177 -3.57 8.77 -17.85
N MET A 178 -2.94 7.89 -17.07
CA MET A 178 -2.59 6.54 -17.46
C MET A 178 -3.41 5.54 -16.61
N ALA A 179 -4.54 5.08 -17.14
CA ALA A 179 -5.45 4.18 -16.43
C ALA A 179 -5.07 2.71 -16.66
N ILE A 180 -4.36 2.09 -15.71
CA ILE A 180 -3.86 0.72 -15.84
C ILE A 180 -3.72 0.05 -14.46
N LYS A 181 -4.08 -1.24 -14.38
CA LYS A 181 -3.89 -2.04 -13.16
C LYS A 181 -2.51 -2.71 -13.18
N GLY A 182 -1.71 -2.46 -12.15
CA GLY A 182 -0.43 -3.14 -11.93
C GLY A 182 -0.54 -4.46 -11.14
N PRO A 183 0.60 -5.09 -10.79
CA PRO A 183 1.97 -4.61 -10.98
C PRO A 183 2.40 -4.56 -12.46
N ILE A 184 3.38 -3.70 -12.77
CA ILE A 184 3.85 -3.43 -14.13
C ILE A 184 5.33 -3.80 -14.22
N SER A 185 5.71 -4.50 -15.27
CA SER A 185 7.09 -4.95 -15.50
C SER A 185 8.06 -3.78 -15.66
N LYS A 186 9.35 -4.03 -15.43
CA LYS A 186 10.42 -3.05 -15.68
C LYS A 186 10.36 -2.52 -17.13
N GLU A 187 10.21 -3.41 -18.12
CA GLU A 187 10.18 -3.03 -19.54
C GLU A 187 8.98 -2.14 -19.89
N LEU A 188 7.79 -2.41 -19.35
CA LEU A 188 6.64 -1.56 -19.60
C LEU A 188 6.77 -0.20 -18.86
N ASN A 189 7.39 -0.14 -17.67
CA ASN A 189 7.75 1.14 -17.07
C ASN A 189 8.75 1.92 -17.94
N LYS A 190 9.75 1.27 -18.54
CA LYS A 190 10.68 1.91 -19.48
C LYS A 190 9.97 2.46 -20.72
N ALA A 191 9.01 1.73 -21.27
CA ALA A 191 8.19 2.21 -22.38
C ALA A 191 7.44 3.48 -21.99
N PHE A 192 6.77 3.51 -20.84
CA PHE A 192 6.10 4.72 -20.35
C PHE A 192 7.06 5.90 -20.13
N ILE A 193 8.26 5.63 -19.57
CA ILE A 193 9.27 6.68 -19.37
C ILE A 193 9.66 7.31 -20.71
N LYS A 194 9.85 6.48 -21.75
CA LYS A 194 10.24 6.95 -23.09
C LYS A 194 9.10 7.68 -23.80
N ASP A 195 7.90 7.11 -23.81
CA ASP A 195 6.75 7.67 -24.54
C ASP A 195 6.34 9.04 -23.98
N TYR A 196 6.45 9.22 -22.65
CA TYR A 196 6.16 10.49 -22.00
C TYR A 196 7.38 11.40 -21.83
N ASP A 197 8.56 11.05 -22.36
CA ASP A 197 9.83 11.76 -22.12
C ASP A 197 10.02 12.17 -20.64
N ALA A 198 9.75 11.23 -19.74
CA ALA A 198 9.76 11.50 -18.31
C ALA A 198 11.19 11.68 -17.79
N LYS A 199 11.39 12.63 -16.86
CA LYS A 199 12.68 12.89 -16.19
C LYS A 199 12.69 12.48 -14.72
N ALA A 200 11.52 12.23 -14.15
CA ALA A 200 11.40 11.63 -12.84
C ALA A 200 10.15 10.74 -12.74
N LEU A 201 10.18 9.81 -11.79
CA LEU A 201 9.07 8.95 -11.45
C LEU A 201 8.83 8.99 -9.94
N ILE A 202 7.64 9.43 -9.54
CA ILE A 202 7.18 9.45 -8.16
C ILE A 202 6.59 8.07 -7.84
N LEU A 203 7.06 7.45 -6.76
CA LEU A 203 6.61 6.14 -6.32
C LEU A 203 6.53 6.05 -4.80
N LYS A 204 5.74 5.09 -4.32
CA LYS A 204 5.80 4.60 -2.95
C LYS A 204 6.68 3.36 -2.89
N ASP A 205 7.32 3.14 -1.75
CA ASP A 205 7.85 1.84 -1.42
C ASP A 205 6.69 0.92 -0.99
N SER A 206 5.99 0.35 -1.97
CA SER A 206 4.93 -0.62 -1.74
C SER A 206 5.46 -2.06 -1.67
N GLY A 207 6.77 -2.26 -1.50
CA GLY A 207 7.38 -3.59 -1.47
C GLY A 207 7.35 -4.33 -2.83
N PRO A 208 7.69 -5.64 -2.84
CA PRO A 208 7.83 -6.41 -4.09
C PRO A 208 6.52 -6.50 -4.87
N GLN A 209 5.42 -6.78 -4.18
CA GLN A 209 4.08 -6.88 -4.75
C GLN A 209 3.59 -5.55 -5.37
N GLY A 210 4.15 -4.42 -4.94
CA GLY A 210 3.86 -3.10 -5.50
C GLY A 210 4.68 -2.73 -6.74
N GLY A 211 5.57 -3.62 -7.18
CA GLY A 211 6.48 -3.37 -8.30
C GLY A 211 7.49 -2.25 -8.02
N THR A 212 7.84 -2.00 -6.75
CA THR A 212 8.75 -0.89 -6.36
C THR A 212 10.11 -1.05 -7.01
N ARG A 213 10.66 -2.27 -6.99
CA ARG A 213 11.96 -2.57 -7.57
C ARG A 213 11.97 -2.36 -9.08
N GLU A 214 10.97 -2.85 -9.79
CA GLU A 214 10.82 -2.72 -11.24
C GLU A 214 10.75 -1.26 -11.69
N LYS A 215 10.09 -0.40 -10.91
CA LYS A 215 10.03 1.04 -11.18
C LYS A 215 11.39 1.71 -11.00
N ILE A 216 12.09 1.41 -9.91
CA ILE A 216 13.43 1.99 -9.65
C ILE A 216 14.42 1.54 -10.73
N LEU A 217 14.46 0.24 -11.04
CA LEU A 217 15.33 -0.28 -12.10
C LEU A 217 15.02 0.33 -13.47
N ALA A 218 13.74 0.53 -13.81
CA ALA A 218 13.35 1.20 -15.04
C ALA A 218 13.86 2.65 -15.09
N CYS A 219 13.82 3.37 -13.96
CA CYS A 219 14.35 4.72 -13.88
C CYS A 219 15.87 4.75 -14.07
N LEU A 220 16.60 3.85 -13.39
CA LEU A 220 18.05 3.76 -13.49
C LEU A 220 18.50 3.39 -14.91
N GLU A 221 17.83 2.45 -15.58
CA GLU A 221 18.15 2.08 -16.97
C GLU A 221 17.80 3.17 -17.99
N CYS A 222 16.84 4.05 -17.68
CA CYS A 222 16.49 5.21 -18.50
C CYS A 222 17.24 6.49 -18.09
N ASP A 223 18.13 6.43 -17.08
CA ASP A 223 18.87 7.56 -16.51
C ASP A 223 17.98 8.71 -15.96
N ILE A 224 16.83 8.37 -15.37
CA ILE A 224 15.90 9.33 -14.77
C ILE A 224 15.82 9.19 -13.25
N TYR A 225 15.28 10.19 -12.55
CA TYR A 225 15.17 10.17 -11.09
C TYR A 225 14.01 9.29 -10.59
N SER A 226 14.25 8.48 -9.57
CA SER A 226 13.22 7.85 -8.76
C SER A 226 12.98 8.68 -7.49
N LEU A 227 11.78 9.21 -7.32
CA LEU A 227 11.36 9.97 -6.14
C LEU A 227 10.51 9.07 -5.24
N VAL A 228 11.16 8.38 -4.30
CA VAL A 228 10.56 7.37 -3.42
C VAL A 228 9.98 8.06 -2.18
N ILE A 229 8.65 8.16 -2.09
CA ILE A 229 7.99 8.55 -0.85
C ILE A 229 8.15 7.40 0.14
N THR A 230 8.87 7.64 1.23
CA THR A 230 9.16 6.65 2.27
C THR A 230 7.93 6.32 3.11
N ARG A 231 8.01 5.19 3.83
CA ARG A 231 6.99 4.79 4.79
C ARG A 231 7.26 5.50 6.11
N LYS A 232 6.20 5.91 6.82
CA LYS A 232 6.36 6.38 8.21
C LYS A 232 6.81 5.21 9.07
N LYS A 233 7.89 5.41 9.82
CA LYS A 233 8.32 4.43 10.83
C LYS A 233 7.35 4.47 12.01
N ILE A 234 6.79 3.32 12.34
CA ILE A 234 5.91 3.15 13.50
C ILE A 234 6.52 2.04 14.34
N ASN A 235 6.71 2.29 15.64
CA ASN A 235 7.15 1.25 16.56
C ASN A 235 5.92 0.43 16.99
N TYR A 236 5.93 -0.85 16.65
CA TYR A 236 4.92 -1.82 17.04
C TYR A 236 5.44 -2.68 18.20
N GLU A 237 4.55 -3.08 19.10
CA GLU A 237 4.91 -3.99 20.20
C GLU A 237 5.27 -5.39 19.67
N ARG A 238 4.63 -5.79 18.57
CA ARG A 238 4.90 -7.04 17.88
C ARG A 238 4.74 -6.84 16.37
N GLU A 239 5.85 -6.92 15.66
CA GLU A 239 5.92 -6.85 14.20
C GLU A 239 6.64 -8.06 13.62
N PHE A 240 6.24 -8.44 12.41
CA PHE A 240 6.89 -9.46 11.60
C PHE A 240 7.11 -8.93 10.18
N HIS A 241 8.25 -9.28 9.61
CA HIS A 241 8.60 -8.99 8.22
C HIS A 241 8.58 -10.25 7.33
N ASP A 242 8.48 -11.41 7.97
CA ASP A 242 8.35 -12.72 7.33
C ASP A 242 6.98 -13.32 7.65
N ILE A 243 6.35 -13.92 6.64
CA ILE A 243 5.00 -14.47 6.76
C ILE A 243 5.00 -15.80 7.53
N GLU A 244 6.02 -16.65 7.34
CA GLU A 244 6.12 -17.93 8.02
C GLU A 244 6.37 -17.72 9.52
N GLU A 245 7.29 -16.82 9.87
CA GLU A 245 7.57 -16.47 11.28
C GLU A 245 6.31 -15.95 11.99
N LEU A 246 5.52 -15.09 11.32
CA LEU A 246 4.25 -14.61 11.85
C LEU A 246 3.30 -15.76 12.12
N VAL A 247 3.12 -16.66 11.13
CA VAL A 247 2.15 -17.74 11.22
C VAL A 247 2.56 -18.76 12.29
N ASP A 248 3.84 -19.10 12.40
CA ASP A 248 4.35 -19.99 13.43
C ASP A 248 4.16 -19.40 14.83
N TYR A 249 4.38 -18.09 14.97
CA TYR A 249 4.08 -17.38 16.21
C TYR A 249 2.59 -17.46 16.57
N ILE A 250 1.69 -17.22 15.61
CA ILE A 250 0.23 -17.37 15.84
C ILE A 250 -0.12 -18.79 16.25
N LYS A 251 0.45 -19.80 15.58
CA LYS A 251 0.23 -21.21 15.88
C LYS A 251 0.64 -21.57 17.31
N SER A 252 1.75 -21.02 17.80
CA SER A 252 2.23 -21.20 19.19
C SER A 252 1.33 -20.58 20.26
N MET A 253 0.40 -19.68 19.89
CA MET A 253 -0.51 -19.02 20.82
C MET A 253 -1.87 -19.71 20.94
N ILE A 254 -2.21 -20.58 19.99
CA ILE A 254 -3.50 -21.25 19.89
C ILE A 254 -3.41 -22.69 20.38
N ASN A 255 -2.20 -23.29 20.31
CA ASN A 255 -1.85 -24.53 20.97
C ASN A 255 -1.53 -24.30 22.45
#